data_AF-E5DUI2-F1
#
_entry.id   AF-E5DUI2-F1
#
_cell.length_a   1.000
_cell.length_b   1.000
_cell.length_c   1.000
_cell.angle_alpha   90.00
_cell.angle_beta   90.00
_cell.angle_gamma   90.00
#
_symmetry.space_group_name_H-M   'P 1'
#
loop_
_entity.id
_entity.type
_entity.pdbx_description
1 polymer ?
#
loop_
_entity_poly.entity_id
_entity_poly.type
_entity_poly.pdbx_seq_one_letter_code
_entity_poly.pdbx_strand_id
1 'polypeptide(L)'
;MSREAAGDGSSPVYFLHGLLGTAYGHFGAQIAAWSGRRRVVPVDLPGHGRCPVDAGPDYLDTALEYVAALVDHFGPGHLVAASHLGGPLAVRLAEARPELVESLVLTGFFPGADRESFARLLDGFGVLVEENPELAAEYDRLHPGRWRTTLAEFSGHATAEFDDRARIAAERLGALGCDVLLVNGTLKSAEREAALAARSYGPRVHGVLLDGAGHIASHDAPEAFTAAVEEFWLGAALRALLRENDPARPLDSLESVTALSYLTRKGLAQREPAGDRPSTIEGWVAWALRRSLVS
;
A
#
# COMPACT_ATOMS: atom_id res chain seq x y z
N MET A 1 -0.71 -30.46 16.97
CA MET A 1 -2.09 -30.12 16.56
C MET A 1 -2.13 -28.61 16.44
N SER A 2 -2.38 -27.95 15.31
CA SER A 2 -2.92 -28.34 14.01
C SER A 2 -2.28 -27.43 12.95
N ARG A 3 -1.83 -28.04 11.85
CA ARG A 3 -1.44 -27.37 10.61
C ARG A 3 -2.75 -27.02 9.89
N GLU A 4 -3.31 -25.85 10.15
CA GLU A 4 -4.46 -25.33 9.40
C GLU A 4 -4.18 -23.89 8.97
N ALA A 5 -3.55 -23.78 7.81
CA ALA A 5 -3.74 -22.71 6.84
C ALA A 5 -2.97 -23.12 5.58
N ALA A 6 -3.46 -24.13 4.86
CA ALA A 6 -3.27 -24.13 3.42
C ALA A 6 -4.10 -22.93 2.92
N GLY A 7 -3.48 -21.75 2.91
CA GLY A 7 -4.07 -20.55 2.32
C GLY A 7 -4.45 -20.86 0.88
N ASP A 8 -5.53 -20.25 0.42
CA ASP A 8 -6.16 -20.36 -0.91
C ASP A 8 -5.26 -20.03 -2.12
N GLY A 9 -3.93 -20.01 -1.95
CA GLY A 9 -2.96 -19.57 -2.95
C GLY A 9 -2.88 -18.06 -3.13
N SER A 10 -3.67 -17.25 -2.40
CA SER A 10 -3.61 -15.79 -2.48
C SER A 10 -2.54 -15.22 -1.55
N SER A 11 -1.72 -14.33 -2.11
CA SER A 11 -0.68 -13.64 -1.36
C SER A 11 -1.28 -12.72 -0.28
N PRO A 12 -0.71 -12.67 0.94
CA PRO A 12 -1.24 -11.83 2.01
C PRO A 12 -1.17 -10.34 1.68
N VAL A 13 -2.09 -9.57 2.25
CA VAL A 13 -2.09 -8.10 2.20
C VAL A 13 -1.79 -7.56 3.58
N TYR A 14 -0.62 -6.95 3.74
CA TYR A 14 -0.18 -6.33 4.99
C TYR A 14 -0.56 -4.85 5.01
N PHE A 15 -1.18 -4.41 6.10
CA PHE A 15 -1.55 -3.01 6.29
C PHE A 15 -0.67 -2.35 7.34
N LEU A 16 0.14 -1.38 6.92
CA LEU A 16 1.08 -0.64 7.76
C LEU A 16 0.62 0.80 7.97
N HIS A 17 0.23 1.15 9.20
CA HIS A 17 -0.34 2.46 9.50
C HIS A 17 0.71 3.59 9.59
N GLY A 18 0.21 4.83 9.68
CA GLY A 18 1.00 6.04 9.92
C GLY A 18 1.28 6.28 11.40
N LEU A 19 2.09 7.30 11.72
CA LEU A 19 2.47 7.64 13.10
C LEU A 19 1.24 7.88 14.00
N LEU A 20 1.24 7.25 15.18
CA LEU A 20 0.13 7.21 16.16
C LEU A 20 -1.21 6.66 15.61
N GLY A 21 -1.17 6.03 14.43
CA GLY A 21 -2.29 5.27 13.89
C GLY A 21 -2.38 3.86 14.45
N THR A 22 -3.37 3.12 13.96
CA THR A 22 -3.45 1.65 14.06
C THR A 22 -3.85 1.10 12.69
N ALA A 23 -3.59 -0.18 12.44
CA ALA A 23 -4.00 -0.78 11.16
C ALA A 23 -5.52 -0.68 10.95
N TYR A 24 -6.31 -0.95 11.98
CA TYR A 24 -7.77 -0.81 11.91
C TYR A 24 -8.23 0.64 11.86
N GLY A 25 -7.52 1.58 12.49
CA GLY A 25 -7.85 2.99 12.40
C GLY A 25 -7.66 3.55 10.99
N HIS A 26 -6.56 3.20 10.32
CA HIS A 26 -6.24 3.74 8.99
C HIS A 26 -6.87 2.94 7.84
N PHE A 27 -7.12 1.65 8.04
CA PHE A 27 -7.53 0.74 6.97
C PHE A 27 -8.75 -0.12 7.32
N GLY A 28 -9.53 0.24 8.35
CA GLY A 28 -10.65 -0.57 8.83
C GLY A 28 -11.66 -0.94 7.73
N ALA A 29 -11.96 0.01 6.84
CA ALA A 29 -12.85 -0.22 5.71
C ALA A 29 -12.28 -1.22 4.69
N GLN A 30 -10.97 -1.11 4.36
CA GLN A 30 -10.31 -2.03 3.44
C GLN A 30 -10.15 -3.42 4.05
N ILE A 31 -9.79 -3.49 5.34
CA ILE A 31 -9.73 -4.75 6.09
C ILE A 31 -11.10 -5.43 6.05
N ALA A 32 -12.19 -4.70 6.29
CA ALA A 32 -13.54 -5.25 6.19
C ALA A 32 -13.90 -5.69 4.77
N ALA A 33 -13.60 -4.88 3.75
CA ALA A 33 -13.93 -5.17 2.35
C ALA A 33 -13.19 -6.39 1.77
N TRP A 34 -11.99 -6.69 2.29
CA TRP A 34 -11.16 -7.81 1.84
C TRP A 34 -11.19 -9.02 2.76
N SER A 35 -11.73 -8.89 3.97
CA SER A 35 -11.96 -10.02 4.89
C SER A 35 -12.82 -11.09 4.20
N GLY A 36 -12.35 -12.33 4.20
CA GLY A 36 -13.02 -13.46 3.53
C GLY A 36 -12.80 -13.54 2.01
N ARG A 37 -12.09 -12.59 1.40
CA ARG A 37 -11.73 -12.57 -0.03
C ARG A 37 -10.22 -12.56 -0.28
N ARG A 38 -9.44 -12.11 0.71
CA ARG A 38 -7.98 -12.04 0.71
C ARG A 38 -7.49 -12.44 2.10
N ARG A 39 -6.25 -12.89 2.18
CA ARG A 39 -5.55 -13.03 3.45
C ARG A 39 -5.05 -11.67 3.96
N VAL A 40 -5.84 -11.02 4.80
CA VAL A 40 -5.53 -9.70 5.35
C VAL A 40 -4.72 -9.82 6.64
N VAL A 41 -3.61 -9.06 6.74
CA VAL A 41 -2.73 -8.99 7.91
C VAL A 41 -2.64 -7.53 8.38
N PRO A 42 -3.53 -7.09 9.30
CA PRO A 42 -3.43 -5.76 9.90
C PRO A 42 -2.26 -5.72 10.89
N VAL A 43 -1.35 -4.77 10.72
CA VAL A 43 -0.14 -4.66 11.55
C VAL A 43 -0.15 -3.37 12.36
N ASP A 44 -0.27 -3.49 13.68
CA ASP A 44 0.10 -2.42 14.59
C ASP A 44 1.62 -2.46 14.80
N LEU A 45 2.29 -1.34 14.53
CA LEU A 45 3.75 -1.17 14.62
C LEU A 45 4.21 -1.03 16.08
N PRO A 46 5.50 -1.22 16.40
CA PRO A 46 6.01 -1.07 17.76
C PRO A 46 5.56 0.24 18.43
N GLY A 47 5.15 0.16 19.70
CA GLY A 47 4.62 1.28 20.47
C GLY A 47 3.19 1.71 20.09
N HIS A 48 2.55 1.03 19.14
CA HIS A 48 1.20 1.35 18.65
C HIS A 48 0.20 0.23 18.93
N GLY A 49 -1.07 0.63 18.99
CA GLY A 49 -2.26 -0.21 19.11
C GLY A 49 -2.09 -1.38 20.08
N ARG A 50 -2.24 -2.58 19.54
CA ARG A 50 -2.10 -3.86 20.27
C ARG A 50 -0.74 -4.52 20.07
N CYS A 51 0.24 -3.83 19.49
CA CYS A 51 1.59 -4.37 19.32
C CYS A 51 2.21 -4.66 20.70
N PRO A 52 2.75 -5.87 20.94
CA PRO A 52 3.37 -6.22 22.20
C PRO A 52 4.78 -5.64 22.35
N VAL A 53 5.35 -5.10 21.27
CA VAL A 53 6.68 -4.45 21.27
C VAL A 53 6.47 -2.97 21.51
N ASP A 54 7.16 -2.40 22.49
CA ASP A 54 7.16 -0.96 22.74
C ASP A 54 8.14 -0.23 21.81
N ALA A 55 7.98 1.08 21.68
CA ALA A 55 8.93 1.92 20.96
C ALA A 55 10.25 2.04 21.73
N GLY A 56 11.37 2.11 21.01
CA GLY A 56 12.71 2.32 21.56
C GLY A 56 13.58 3.21 20.67
N PRO A 57 14.80 3.54 21.10
CA PRO A 57 15.65 4.56 20.46
C PRO A 57 15.99 4.26 19.00
N ASP A 58 16.14 2.98 18.64
CA ASP A 58 16.36 2.56 17.25
C ASP A 58 15.03 2.24 16.54
N TYR A 59 14.01 3.07 16.76
CA TYR A 59 12.62 2.84 16.36
C TYR A 59 12.46 2.33 14.91
N LEU A 60 13.00 3.04 13.92
CA LEU A 60 12.82 2.71 12.50
C LEU A 60 13.48 1.37 12.10
N ASP A 61 14.53 0.95 12.79
CA ASP A 61 15.19 -0.34 12.53
C ASP A 61 14.43 -1.47 13.23
N THR A 62 14.02 -1.26 14.48
CA THR A 62 13.15 -2.19 15.22
C THR A 62 11.82 -2.43 14.49
N ALA A 63 11.20 -1.36 13.98
CA ALA A 63 9.95 -1.47 13.24
C ALA A 63 10.12 -2.21 11.91
N LEU A 64 11.25 -2.02 11.21
CA LEU A 64 11.55 -2.75 9.99
C LEU A 64 11.73 -4.25 10.25
N GLU A 65 12.51 -4.61 11.28
CA GLU A 65 12.71 -6.00 11.69
C GLU A 65 11.41 -6.67 12.11
N TYR A 66 10.56 -5.95 12.85
CA TYR A 66 9.25 -6.43 13.26
C TYR A 66 8.36 -6.75 12.05
N VAL A 67 8.28 -5.85 11.06
CA VAL A 67 7.49 -6.10 9.84
C VAL A 67 8.12 -7.23 9.02
N ALA A 68 9.44 -7.27 8.87
CA ALA A 68 10.13 -8.34 8.17
C ALA A 68 9.82 -9.71 8.79
N ALA A 69 9.85 -9.83 10.13
CA ALA A 69 9.51 -11.07 10.83
C ALA A 69 8.06 -11.50 10.59
N LEU A 70 7.11 -10.56 10.52
CA LEU A 70 5.72 -10.86 10.18
C LEU A 70 5.59 -11.37 8.74
N VAL A 71 6.27 -10.75 7.78
CA VAL A 71 6.24 -11.18 6.39
C VAL A 71 6.96 -12.51 6.19
N ASP A 72 8.08 -12.76 6.88
CA ASP A 72 8.76 -14.06 6.88
C ASP A 72 7.86 -15.16 7.47
N HIS A 73 7.07 -14.85 8.51
CA HIS A 73 6.15 -15.79 9.12
C HIS A 73 4.92 -16.10 8.25
N PHE A 74 4.31 -15.06 7.69
CA PHE A 74 3.06 -15.17 6.96
C PHE A 74 3.25 -15.40 5.45
N GLY A 75 4.43 -15.12 4.91
CA GLY A 75 4.83 -15.31 3.52
C GLY A 75 4.86 -13.99 2.70
N PRO A 76 5.59 -13.96 1.57
CA PRO A 76 5.63 -12.80 0.68
C PRO A 76 4.24 -12.32 0.27
N GLY A 77 4.08 -11.01 0.07
CA GLY A 77 2.76 -10.47 -0.29
C GLY A 77 2.74 -9.00 -0.68
N HIS A 78 1.55 -8.41 -0.65
CA HIS A 78 1.32 -7.02 -0.98
C HIS A 78 1.40 -6.15 0.29
N LEU A 79 2.12 -5.03 0.22
CA LEU A 79 2.16 -4.05 1.31
C LEU A 79 1.24 -2.87 0.95
N VAL A 80 0.39 -2.47 1.88
CA VAL A 80 -0.41 -1.23 1.82
C VAL A 80 -0.02 -0.38 3.02
N ALA A 81 0.64 0.74 2.77
CA ALA A 81 1.33 1.49 3.81
C ALA A 81 0.99 2.99 3.75
N ALA A 82 0.76 3.57 4.93
CA ALA A 82 0.33 4.96 5.08
C ALA A 82 1.42 5.86 5.68
N SER A 83 1.41 7.12 5.23
CA SER A 83 2.10 8.24 5.86
C SER A 83 3.62 8.09 5.94
N HIS A 84 4.25 8.95 6.74
CA HIS A 84 5.70 8.97 6.95
C HIS A 84 6.22 7.95 7.98
N LEU A 85 5.40 7.00 8.41
CA LEU A 85 5.83 5.86 9.22
C LEU A 85 5.77 4.57 8.40
N GLY A 86 4.57 4.10 8.07
CA GLY A 86 4.38 2.88 7.30
C GLY A 86 5.01 2.95 5.91
N GLY A 87 4.88 4.10 5.23
CA GLY A 87 5.39 4.30 3.87
C GLY A 87 6.90 4.05 3.74
N PRO A 88 7.76 4.83 4.43
CA PRO A 88 9.20 4.60 4.42
C PRO A 88 9.62 3.19 4.87
N LEU A 89 8.95 2.62 5.89
CA LEU A 89 9.22 1.24 6.34
C LEU A 89 8.96 0.22 5.22
N ALA A 90 7.84 0.35 4.50
CA ALA A 90 7.48 -0.55 3.40
C ALA A 90 8.46 -0.44 2.22
N VAL A 91 8.89 0.77 1.89
CA VAL A 91 9.93 0.99 0.86
C VAL A 91 11.23 0.34 1.26
N ARG A 92 11.69 0.55 2.50
CA ARG A 92 12.93 -0.05 3.00
C ARG A 92 12.87 -1.58 3.02
N LEU A 93 11.73 -2.16 3.36
CA LEU A 93 11.55 -3.61 3.29
C LEU A 93 11.65 -4.12 1.84
N ALA A 94 11.01 -3.43 0.89
CA ALA A 94 11.07 -3.77 -0.52
C ALA A 94 12.48 -3.63 -1.12
N GLU A 95 13.31 -2.71 -0.62
CA GLU A 95 14.71 -2.58 -1.01
C GLU A 95 15.59 -3.68 -0.40
N ALA A 96 15.44 -3.93 0.91
CA ALA A 96 16.30 -4.85 1.64
C ALA A 96 15.99 -6.33 1.36
N ARG A 97 14.71 -6.63 1.11
CA ARG A 97 14.17 -7.99 0.96
C ARG A 97 13.14 -8.02 -0.18
N PRO A 98 13.55 -7.73 -1.44
CA PRO A 98 12.63 -7.64 -2.57
C PRO A 98 11.82 -8.92 -2.83
N GLU A 99 12.34 -10.08 -2.42
CA GLU A 99 11.66 -11.38 -2.52
C GLU A 99 10.43 -11.51 -1.60
N LEU A 100 10.30 -10.64 -0.60
CA LEU A 100 9.16 -10.62 0.32
C LEU A 100 8.01 -9.72 -0.14
N VAL A 101 8.23 -8.86 -1.14
CA VAL A 101 7.28 -7.81 -1.54
C VAL A 101 6.87 -7.98 -2.99
N GLU A 102 5.63 -8.41 -3.21
CA GLU A 102 5.07 -8.59 -4.55
C GLU A 102 4.57 -7.28 -5.16
N SER A 103 4.00 -6.41 -4.34
CA SER A 103 3.59 -5.06 -4.74
C SER A 103 3.54 -4.12 -3.54
N LEU A 104 3.68 -2.82 -3.81
CA LEU A 104 3.69 -1.79 -2.79
C LEU A 104 2.65 -0.70 -3.10
N VAL A 105 1.72 -0.49 -2.18
CA VAL A 105 0.79 0.64 -2.20
C VAL A 105 1.18 1.62 -1.10
N LEU A 106 1.32 2.89 -1.45
CA LEU A 106 1.67 3.98 -0.56
C LEU A 106 0.55 5.03 -0.61
N THR A 107 0.14 5.52 0.55
CA THR A 107 -0.91 6.55 0.69
C THR A 107 -0.55 7.59 1.74
N GLY A 108 -1.01 8.83 1.57
CA GLY A 108 -0.57 9.94 2.42
C GLY A 108 0.95 10.16 2.34
N PHE A 109 1.54 9.88 1.18
CA PHE A 109 2.98 9.73 1.02
C PHE A 109 3.50 10.56 -0.16
N PHE A 110 4.66 11.19 0.02
CA PHE A 110 5.42 11.82 -1.06
C PHE A 110 6.92 11.58 -0.88
N PRO A 111 7.67 11.25 -1.95
CA PRO A 111 9.11 11.12 -1.86
C PRO A 111 9.80 12.49 -1.88
N GLY A 112 11.07 12.51 -1.46
CA GLY A 112 11.95 13.66 -1.66
C GLY A 112 11.71 14.83 -0.72
N ALA A 113 11.00 14.64 0.39
CA ALA A 113 10.95 15.64 1.46
C ALA A 113 12.38 16.06 1.87
N ASP A 114 12.62 17.35 2.03
CA ASP A 114 13.86 17.83 2.63
C ASP A 114 13.77 17.73 4.17
N ARG A 115 14.95 17.76 4.82
CA ARG A 115 15.08 17.57 6.27
C ARG A 115 14.31 18.62 7.06
N GLU A 116 14.31 19.86 6.62
CA GLU A 116 13.68 20.97 7.35
C GLU A 116 12.15 20.88 7.25
N SER A 117 11.62 20.61 6.05
CA SER A 117 10.19 20.37 5.85
C SER A 117 9.71 19.14 6.62
N PHE A 118 10.47 18.06 6.65
CA PHE A 118 10.14 16.87 7.42
C PHE A 118 10.12 17.14 8.93
N ALA A 119 11.15 17.80 9.46
CA ALA A 119 11.20 18.17 10.88
C ALA A 119 10.01 19.07 11.26
N ARG A 120 9.68 20.07 10.44
CA ARG A 120 8.50 20.93 10.65
C ARG A 120 7.18 20.16 10.68
N LEU A 121 7.04 19.14 9.83
CA LEU A 121 5.84 18.29 9.83
C LEU A 121 5.72 17.48 11.13
N LEU A 122 6.82 16.91 11.62
CA LEU A 122 6.84 16.17 12.89
C LEU A 122 6.59 17.08 14.09
N ASP A 123 7.29 18.22 14.17
CA ASP A 123 7.11 19.18 15.25
C ASP A 123 5.68 19.71 15.28
N GLY A 124 5.14 20.09 14.11
CA GLY A 124 3.77 20.56 13.97
C GLY A 124 2.74 19.50 14.39
N PHE A 125 3.00 18.23 14.07
CA PHE A 125 2.15 17.13 14.54
C PHE A 125 2.23 16.97 16.05
N GLY A 126 3.43 16.99 16.65
CA GLY A 126 3.59 16.91 18.10
C GLY A 126 2.86 18.02 18.84
N VAL A 127 2.99 19.27 18.37
CA VAL A 127 2.26 20.42 18.92
C VAL A 127 0.75 20.25 18.77
N LEU A 128 0.26 19.88 17.58
CA LEU A 128 -1.16 19.66 17.32
C LEU A 128 -1.77 18.65 18.32
N VAL A 129 -1.05 17.56 18.60
CA VAL A 129 -1.54 16.51 19.49
C VAL A 129 -1.58 16.98 20.94
N GLU A 130 -0.54 17.65 21.43
CA GLU A 130 -0.50 18.12 22.82
C GLU A 130 -1.46 19.30 23.08
N GLU A 131 -1.71 20.14 22.08
CA GLU A 131 -2.67 21.26 22.19
C GLU A 131 -4.14 20.84 21.97
N ASN A 132 -4.40 19.58 21.60
CA ASN A 132 -5.73 19.04 21.38
C ASN A 132 -6.05 17.92 22.39
N PRO A 133 -6.71 18.24 23.53
CA PRO A 133 -7.01 17.26 24.58
C PRO A 133 -7.88 16.09 24.10
N GLU A 134 -8.76 16.29 23.13
CA GLU A 134 -9.60 15.21 22.58
C GLU A 134 -8.76 14.22 21.79
N LEU A 135 -7.83 14.72 20.98
CA LEU A 135 -6.89 13.90 20.21
C LEU A 135 -5.88 13.18 21.13
N ALA A 136 -5.36 13.86 22.15
CA ALA A 136 -4.51 13.22 23.16
C ALA A 136 -5.25 12.08 23.89
N ALA A 137 -6.52 12.29 24.26
CA ALA A 137 -7.34 11.26 24.90
C ALA A 137 -7.65 10.09 23.95
N GLU A 138 -7.82 10.34 22.65
CA GLU A 138 -7.92 9.30 21.62
C GLU A 138 -6.65 8.43 21.61
N TYR A 139 -5.46 9.04 21.57
CA TYR A 139 -4.20 8.29 21.58
C TYR A 139 -3.93 7.59 22.90
N ASP A 140 -4.33 8.15 24.04
CA ASP A 140 -4.29 7.44 25.32
C ASP A 140 -5.18 6.19 25.30
N ARG A 141 -6.33 6.23 24.62
CA ARG A 141 -7.18 5.04 24.47
C ARG A 141 -6.60 4.03 23.47
N LEU A 142 -6.05 4.50 22.35
CA LEU A 142 -5.47 3.62 21.32
C LEU A 142 -4.15 3.00 21.78
N HIS A 143 -3.38 3.70 22.62
CA HIS A 143 -2.02 3.36 23.02
C HIS A 143 -1.79 3.63 24.53
N PRO A 144 -2.48 2.90 25.43
CA PRO A 144 -2.53 3.22 26.85
C PRO A 144 -1.15 3.41 27.48
N GLY A 145 -0.88 4.64 27.93
CA GLY A 145 0.32 5.01 28.68
C GLY A 145 1.62 5.05 27.88
N ARG A 146 1.58 4.92 26.54
CA ARG A 146 2.82 4.80 25.74
C ARG A 146 2.94 5.69 24.51
N TRP A 147 1.86 6.33 24.03
CA TRP A 147 1.94 7.10 22.77
C TRP A 147 2.94 8.25 22.79
N ARG A 148 3.14 8.93 23.93
CA ARG A 148 4.12 10.02 24.05
C ARG A 148 5.55 9.50 23.88
N THR A 149 5.88 8.37 24.50
CA THR A 149 7.16 7.69 24.30
C THR A 149 7.30 7.27 22.84
N THR A 150 6.28 6.65 22.26
CA THR A 150 6.29 6.27 20.84
C THR A 150 6.55 7.44 19.91
N LEU A 151 5.88 8.57 20.13
CA LEU A 151 6.10 9.79 19.36
C LEU A 151 7.52 10.33 19.52
N ALA A 152 8.05 10.34 20.75
CA ALA A 152 9.39 10.83 21.04
C ALA A 152 10.48 9.95 20.40
N GLU A 153 10.39 8.63 20.55
CA GLU A 153 11.36 7.68 20.00
C GLU A 153 11.35 7.67 18.46
N PHE A 154 10.16 7.66 17.84
CA PHE A 154 10.06 7.78 16.39
C PHE A 154 10.64 9.11 15.90
N SER A 155 10.21 10.24 16.49
CA SER A 155 10.63 11.57 16.02
C SER A 155 12.13 11.81 16.23
N GLY A 156 12.67 11.34 17.35
CA GLY A 156 14.09 11.41 17.66
C GLY A 156 14.92 10.64 16.65
N HIS A 157 14.59 9.36 16.42
CA HIS A 157 15.33 8.52 15.47
C HIS A 157 15.16 9.01 14.03
N ALA A 158 13.94 9.31 13.59
CA ALA A 158 13.66 9.76 12.23
C ALA A 158 14.35 11.08 11.89
N THR A 159 14.57 11.95 12.89
CA THR A 159 15.30 13.21 12.69
C THR A 159 16.80 13.00 12.71
N ALA A 160 17.32 12.20 13.66
CA ALA A 160 18.75 11.90 13.76
C ALA A 160 19.26 11.20 12.48
N GLU A 161 18.57 10.13 12.10
CA GLU A 161 18.93 9.25 10.97
C GLU A 161 18.12 9.58 9.70
N PHE A 162 17.77 10.85 9.51
CA PHE A 162 16.85 11.27 8.45
C PHE A 162 17.27 10.79 7.06
N ASP A 163 18.52 11.04 6.65
CA ASP A 163 18.97 10.71 5.30
C ASP A 163 19.01 9.19 5.05
N ASP A 164 19.35 8.41 6.07
CA ASP A 164 19.53 6.96 5.95
C ASP A 164 18.25 6.16 6.20
N ARG A 165 17.35 6.64 7.06
CA ARG A 165 16.22 5.86 7.57
C ARG A 165 14.85 6.46 7.26
N ALA A 166 14.69 7.79 7.33
CA ALA A 166 13.39 8.43 7.16
C ALA A 166 13.12 8.89 5.72
N ARG A 167 14.17 9.39 5.05
CA ARG A 167 14.07 9.99 3.72
C ARG A 167 13.96 8.92 2.64
N ILE A 168 12.86 8.95 1.89
CA ILE A 168 12.72 8.19 0.65
C ILE A 168 12.90 9.14 -0.54
N ALA A 169 14.02 9.01 -1.25
CA ALA A 169 14.24 9.73 -2.51
C ALA A 169 13.38 9.14 -3.64
N ALA A 170 13.05 9.94 -4.65
CA ALA A 170 12.20 9.49 -5.77
C ALA A 170 12.86 8.35 -6.55
N GLU A 171 14.19 8.39 -6.69
CA GLU A 171 15.01 7.40 -7.38
C GLU A 171 14.93 6.03 -6.70
N ARG A 172 14.79 6.00 -5.37
CA ARG A 172 14.62 4.77 -4.59
C ARG A 172 13.33 4.05 -4.96
N LEU A 173 12.23 4.78 -5.16
CA LEU A 173 10.96 4.20 -5.62
C LEU A 173 11.10 3.62 -7.03
N GLY A 174 11.80 4.31 -7.92
CA GLY A 174 12.03 3.87 -9.29
C GLY A 174 12.90 2.62 -9.41
N ALA A 175 13.77 2.38 -8.43
CA ALA A 175 14.68 1.24 -8.39
C ALA A 175 14.03 -0.04 -7.82
N LEU A 176 12.83 0.05 -7.23
CA LEU A 176 12.14 -1.12 -6.68
C LEU A 176 11.81 -2.14 -7.78
N GLY A 177 12.00 -3.42 -7.45
CA GLY A 177 11.71 -4.54 -8.35
C GLY A 177 10.22 -4.84 -8.54
N CYS A 178 9.40 -4.42 -7.58
CA CYS A 178 7.95 -4.60 -7.59
C CYS A 178 7.21 -3.42 -8.24
N ASP A 179 5.94 -3.61 -8.59
CA ASP A 179 5.08 -2.50 -8.99
C ASP A 179 4.68 -1.68 -7.74
N VAL A 180 4.68 -0.35 -7.88
CA VAL A 180 4.36 0.62 -6.82
C VAL A 180 3.16 1.45 -7.21
N LEU A 181 2.25 1.71 -6.26
CA LEU A 181 1.10 2.60 -6.43
C LEU A 181 1.11 3.70 -5.36
N LEU A 182 1.14 4.96 -5.79
CA LEU A 182 0.84 6.13 -4.97
C LEU A 182 -0.66 6.42 -5.08
N VAL A 183 -1.44 6.15 -4.02
CA VAL A 183 -2.87 6.51 -3.94
C VAL A 183 -3.04 7.61 -2.90
N ASN A 184 -3.07 8.86 -3.35
CA ASN A 184 -3.11 10.02 -2.47
C ASN A 184 -4.40 10.83 -2.64
N GLY A 185 -4.73 11.60 -1.61
CA GLY A 185 -5.80 12.58 -1.67
C GLY A 185 -5.40 13.87 -2.39
N THR A 186 -6.39 14.67 -2.81
CA THR A 186 -6.14 15.95 -3.51
C THR A 186 -5.92 17.13 -2.57
N LEU A 187 -6.22 17.00 -1.27
CA LEU A 187 -6.18 18.11 -0.31
C LEU A 187 -4.77 18.51 0.16
N LYS A 188 -3.80 17.59 0.10
CA LYS A 188 -2.39 17.86 0.46
C LYS A 188 -1.57 18.04 -0.81
N SER A 189 -1.02 19.24 -1.03
CA SER A 189 -0.33 19.57 -2.28
C SER A 189 0.86 18.63 -2.57
N ALA A 190 1.74 18.39 -1.60
CA ALA A 190 2.90 17.53 -1.79
C ALA A 190 2.52 16.09 -2.19
N GLU A 191 1.50 15.52 -1.53
CA GLU A 191 0.98 14.19 -1.83
C GLU A 191 0.30 14.14 -3.21
N ARG A 192 -0.46 15.19 -3.54
CA ARG A 192 -1.11 15.33 -4.85
C ARG A 192 -0.08 15.37 -5.97
N GLU A 193 0.93 16.24 -5.86
CA GLU A 193 1.99 16.35 -6.86
C GLU A 193 2.79 15.04 -6.98
N ALA A 194 3.01 14.33 -5.87
CA ALA A 194 3.68 13.03 -5.90
C ALA A 194 2.90 11.99 -6.71
N ALA A 195 1.57 11.91 -6.54
CA ALA A 195 0.75 10.99 -7.33
C ALA A 195 0.70 11.38 -8.81
N LEU A 196 0.65 12.67 -9.14
CA LEU A 196 0.71 13.14 -10.54
C LEU A 196 2.06 12.82 -11.20
N ALA A 197 3.15 13.00 -10.45
CA ALA A 197 4.50 12.76 -10.92
C ALA A 197 4.92 11.28 -10.88
N ALA A 198 4.09 10.36 -10.39
CA ALA A 198 4.45 8.97 -10.13
C ALA A 198 5.24 8.30 -11.28
N ARG A 199 4.85 8.52 -12.53
CA ARG A 199 5.52 7.96 -13.72
C ARG A 199 6.92 8.49 -13.99
N SER A 200 7.25 9.69 -13.53
CA SER A 200 8.60 10.23 -13.67
C SER A 200 9.57 9.60 -12.67
N TYR A 201 9.07 9.01 -11.58
CA TYR A 201 9.90 8.29 -10.60
C TYR A 201 10.36 6.94 -11.13
N GLY A 202 9.56 6.28 -11.97
CA GLY A 202 9.96 5.04 -12.64
C GLY A 202 8.83 4.36 -13.41
N PRO A 203 9.16 3.42 -14.32
CA PRO A 203 8.19 2.76 -15.19
C PRO A 203 7.20 1.87 -14.42
N ARG A 204 7.58 1.43 -13.21
CA ARG A 204 6.78 0.59 -12.30
C ARG A 204 6.03 1.40 -11.25
N VAL A 205 6.11 2.73 -11.27
CA VAL A 205 5.51 3.60 -10.25
C VAL A 205 4.25 4.26 -10.81
N HIS A 206 3.10 3.92 -10.24
CA HIS A 206 1.75 4.29 -10.65
C HIS A 206 1.21 5.36 -9.70
N GLY A 207 0.37 6.27 -10.20
CA GLY A 207 -0.25 7.32 -9.40
C GLY A 207 -1.75 7.36 -9.60
N VAL A 208 -2.50 7.49 -8.51
CA VAL A 208 -3.94 7.69 -8.48
C VAL A 208 -4.27 8.79 -7.47
N LEU A 209 -5.17 9.69 -7.87
CA LEU A 209 -5.70 10.75 -7.01
C LEU A 209 -7.13 10.41 -6.60
N LEU A 210 -7.40 10.55 -5.30
CA LEU A 210 -8.74 10.45 -4.73
C LEU A 210 -9.23 11.87 -4.42
N ASP A 211 -10.23 12.31 -5.18
CA ASP A 211 -10.77 13.65 -5.04
C ASP A 211 -11.44 13.85 -3.67
N GLY A 212 -11.20 15.02 -3.06
CA GLY A 212 -11.71 15.36 -1.74
C GLY A 212 -11.04 14.66 -0.56
N ALA A 213 -10.17 13.67 -0.78
CA ALA A 213 -9.48 12.96 0.29
C ALA A 213 -8.27 13.75 0.83
N GLY A 214 -8.00 13.58 2.12
CA GLY A 214 -6.87 14.14 2.84
C GLY A 214 -5.67 13.20 2.95
N HIS A 215 -4.96 13.30 4.08
CA HIS A 215 -3.73 12.54 4.35
C HIS A 215 -4.00 11.04 4.53
N ILE A 216 -5.14 10.67 5.14
CA ILE A 216 -5.54 9.28 5.34
C ILE A 216 -6.60 8.93 4.28
N ALA A 217 -6.17 8.89 3.01
CA ALA A 217 -7.09 8.74 1.88
C ALA A 217 -7.88 7.42 1.90
N SER A 218 -7.33 6.38 2.53
CA SER A 218 -8.00 5.11 2.80
C SER A 218 -9.22 5.24 3.73
N HIS A 219 -9.20 6.21 4.65
CA HIS A 219 -10.30 6.51 5.54
C HIS A 219 -11.30 7.50 4.89
N ASP A 220 -10.78 8.54 4.23
CA ASP A 220 -11.61 9.63 3.70
C ASP A 220 -12.43 9.22 2.47
N ALA A 221 -11.91 8.32 1.64
CA ALA A 221 -12.56 7.82 0.43
C ALA A 221 -12.42 6.29 0.30
N PRO A 222 -13.02 5.51 1.22
CA PRO A 222 -12.66 4.10 1.41
C PRO A 222 -13.02 3.21 0.21
N GLU A 223 -14.16 3.43 -0.43
CA GLU A 223 -14.58 2.67 -1.62
C GLU A 223 -13.68 2.99 -2.82
N ALA A 224 -13.39 4.28 -3.04
CA ALA A 224 -12.52 4.73 -4.14
C ALA A 224 -11.08 4.22 -3.96
N PHE A 225 -10.56 4.28 -2.73
CA PHE A 225 -9.26 3.71 -2.38
C PHE A 225 -9.20 2.22 -2.66
N THR A 226 -10.20 1.47 -2.17
CA THR A 226 -10.30 0.01 -2.38
C THR A 226 -10.33 -0.32 -3.87
N ALA A 227 -11.14 0.39 -4.65
CA ALA A 227 -11.25 0.20 -6.09
C ALA A 227 -9.93 0.47 -6.82
N ALA A 228 -9.21 1.53 -6.44
CA ALA A 228 -7.92 1.89 -7.01
C ALA A 228 -6.86 0.80 -6.76
N VAL A 229 -6.80 0.26 -5.54
CA VAL A 229 -5.86 -0.82 -5.19
C VAL A 229 -6.20 -2.11 -5.94
N GLU A 230 -7.48 -2.49 -5.99
CA GLU A 230 -7.90 -3.68 -6.74
C GLU A 230 -7.62 -3.54 -8.25
N GLU A 231 -7.85 -2.37 -8.84
CA GLU A 231 -7.54 -2.11 -10.24
C GLU A 231 -6.03 -2.19 -10.51
N PHE A 232 -5.22 -1.65 -9.59
CA PHE A 232 -3.77 -1.73 -9.68
C PHE A 232 -3.28 -3.18 -9.69
N TRP A 233 -3.76 -4.02 -8.77
CA TRP A 233 -3.40 -5.44 -8.74
C TRP A 233 -3.88 -6.21 -9.97
N LEU A 234 -5.10 -5.95 -10.44
CA LEU A 234 -5.59 -6.54 -11.70
C LEU A 234 -4.72 -6.13 -12.89
N GLY A 235 -4.31 -4.86 -12.96
CA GLY A 235 -3.42 -4.37 -13.99
C GLY A 235 -2.03 -5.01 -13.91
N ALA A 236 -1.50 -5.26 -12.71
CA ALA A 236 -0.22 -5.94 -12.51
C ALA A 236 -0.28 -7.40 -12.99
N ALA A 237 -1.33 -8.13 -12.62
CA ALA A 237 -1.56 -9.50 -13.09
C ALA A 237 -1.68 -9.55 -14.62
N LEU A 238 -2.42 -8.63 -15.23
CA LEU A 238 -2.52 -8.57 -16.70
C LEU A 238 -1.18 -8.23 -17.36
N ARG A 239 -0.38 -7.31 -16.79
CA ARG A 239 0.97 -7.01 -17.29
C ARG A 239 1.91 -8.20 -17.18
N ALA A 240 1.73 -9.09 -16.20
CA ALA A 240 2.49 -10.31 -16.08
C ALA A 240 2.11 -11.28 -17.20
N LEU A 241 0.81 -11.51 -17.40
CA LEU A 241 0.30 -12.34 -18.50
C LEU A 241 0.81 -11.85 -19.85
N LEU A 242 0.69 -10.56 -20.15
CA LEU A 242 1.11 -9.97 -21.43
C LEU A 242 2.63 -10.07 -21.72
N ARG A 243 3.45 -10.39 -20.71
CA ARG A 243 4.91 -10.57 -20.86
C ARG A 243 5.32 -12.03 -21.07
N GLU A 244 4.37 -12.96 -21.05
CA GLU A 244 4.68 -14.37 -21.27
C GLU A 244 5.12 -14.67 -22.70
N ASN A 245 6.01 -15.65 -22.83
CA ASN A 245 6.66 -15.99 -24.10
C ASN A 245 5.76 -16.78 -25.08
N ASP A 246 4.64 -17.35 -24.61
CA ASP A 246 3.70 -18.10 -25.43
C ASP A 246 2.28 -17.51 -25.34
N PRO A 247 1.97 -16.46 -26.12
CA PRO A 247 0.68 -15.79 -26.07
C PRO A 247 -0.48 -16.63 -26.64
N ALA A 248 -0.16 -17.76 -27.29
CA ALA A 248 -1.14 -18.69 -27.85
C ALA A 248 -1.51 -19.83 -26.88
N ARG A 249 -0.83 -19.94 -25.72
CA ARG A 249 -1.18 -20.97 -24.75
C ARG A 249 -2.60 -20.76 -24.21
N PRO A 250 -3.31 -21.84 -23.86
CA PRO A 250 -4.54 -21.75 -23.11
C PRO A 250 -4.30 -21.08 -21.75
N LEU A 251 -5.12 -20.07 -21.44
CA LEU A 251 -5.25 -19.47 -20.13
C LEU A 251 -6.06 -20.39 -19.22
N ASP A 252 -5.65 -20.49 -17.97
CA ASP A 252 -6.46 -21.16 -16.97
C ASP A 252 -7.70 -20.33 -16.59
N SER A 253 -8.52 -20.86 -15.69
CA SER A 253 -9.73 -20.18 -15.23
C SER A 253 -9.46 -18.87 -14.50
N LEU A 254 -8.39 -18.78 -13.70
CA LEU A 254 -8.05 -17.58 -12.94
C LEU A 254 -7.51 -16.48 -13.85
N GLU A 255 -6.68 -16.84 -14.82
CA GLU A 255 -6.14 -15.94 -15.83
C GLU A 255 -7.24 -15.37 -16.73
N SER A 256 -8.17 -16.22 -17.15
CA SER A 256 -9.35 -15.83 -17.93
C SER A 256 -10.26 -14.89 -17.15
N VAL A 257 -10.50 -15.16 -15.86
CA VAL A 257 -11.27 -14.28 -14.97
C VAL A 257 -10.55 -12.95 -14.75
N THR A 258 -9.23 -12.95 -14.66
CA THR A 258 -8.41 -11.75 -14.51
C THR A 258 -8.54 -10.84 -15.73
N ALA A 259 -8.37 -11.39 -16.93
CA ALA A 259 -8.52 -10.64 -18.19
C ALA A 259 -9.94 -10.06 -18.32
N LEU A 260 -10.96 -10.88 -18.10
CA LEU A 260 -12.35 -10.43 -18.16
C LEU A 260 -12.66 -9.34 -17.12
N SER A 261 -12.23 -9.52 -15.87
CA SER A 261 -12.46 -8.57 -14.79
C SER A 261 -11.85 -7.21 -15.10
N TYR A 262 -10.62 -7.20 -15.64
CA TYR A 262 -9.96 -5.98 -16.06
C TYR A 262 -10.72 -5.29 -17.20
N LEU A 263 -11.09 -6.02 -18.26
CA LEU A 263 -11.80 -5.46 -19.41
C LEU A 263 -13.19 -4.94 -19.04
N THR A 264 -13.91 -5.63 -18.15
CA THR A 264 -15.20 -5.15 -17.64
C THR A 264 -15.04 -3.83 -16.88
N ARG A 265 -14.00 -3.71 -16.02
CA ARG A 265 -13.73 -2.45 -15.31
C ARG A 265 -13.36 -1.30 -16.25
N LYS A 266 -12.75 -1.60 -17.40
CA LYS A 266 -12.47 -0.61 -18.46
C LYS A 266 -13.66 -0.31 -19.36
N GLY A 267 -14.83 -0.89 -19.11
CA GLY A 267 -16.01 -0.72 -19.97
C GLY A 267 -15.90 -1.42 -21.32
N LEU A 268 -14.87 -2.26 -21.50
CA LEU A 268 -14.60 -2.98 -22.74
C LEU A 268 -15.29 -4.35 -22.79
N ALA A 269 -15.93 -4.80 -21.70
CA ALA A 269 -16.62 -6.09 -21.62
C ALA A 269 -17.93 -6.01 -20.79
N GLN A 270 -19.00 -6.62 -21.30
CA GLN A 270 -20.23 -6.85 -20.51
C GLN A 270 -20.14 -8.14 -19.70
N ARG A 271 -20.91 -8.23 -18.60
CA ARG A 271 -20.87 -9.38 -17.68
C ARG A 271 -21.47 -10.68 -18.25
N GLU A 272 -22.45 -10.66 -19.18
CA GLU A 272 -22.82 -11.70 -20.20
C GLU A 272 -24.27 -11.60 -20.78
N PRO A 273 -24.70 -12.31 -21.88
CA PRO A 273 -24.18 -13.59 -22.45
C PRO A 273 -23.93 -13.75 -23.99
N ALA A 274 -23.20 -14.86 -24.29
CA ALA A 274 -23.05 -15.69 -25.51
C ALA A 274 -22.14 -15.26 -26.69
N GLY A 275 -20.91 -15.78 -26.67
CA GLY A 275 -19.98 -15.92 -27.80
C GLY A 275 -18.67 -16.57 -27.33
N ASP A 276 -17.93 -17.26 -28.22
CA ASP A 276 -16.65 -17.90 -27.90
C ASP A 276 -15.73 -16.92 -27.17
N ARG A 277 -15.64 -17.07 -25.84
CA ARG A 277 -14.73 -16.28 -25.02
C ARG A 277 -13.31 -16.69 -25.41
N PRO A 278 -12.39 -15.73 -25.59
CA PRO A 278 -11.02 -16.09 -25.88
C PRO A 278 -10.42 -16.95 -24.78
N SER A 279 -9.69 -17.99 -25.17
CA SER A 279 -8.97 -18.87 -24.25
C SER A 279 -7.47 -18.60 -24.22
N THR A 280 -6.97 -17.61 -24.99
CA THR A 280 -5.54 -17.28 -25.10
C THR A 280 -5.33 -15.78 -24.95
N ILE A 281 -4.10 -15.36 -24.61
CA ILE A 281 -3.74 -13.93 -24.47
C ILE A 281 -3.95 -13.21 -25.80
N GLU A 282 -3.47 -13.78 -26.90
CA GLU A 282 -3.66 -13.23 -28.24
C GLU A 282 -5.16 -13.07 -28.57
N GLY A 283 -5.97 -14.06 -28.22
CA GLY A 283 -7.41 -14.01 -28.41
C GLY A 283 -8.06 -12.87 -27.63
N TRP A 284 -7.68 -12.67 -26.35
CA TRP A 284 -8.18 -11.57 -25.53
C TRP A 284 -7.76 -10.20 -26.06
N VAL A 285 -6.52 -10.05 -26.55
CA VAL A 285 -6.03 -8.81 -27.17
C VAL A 285 -6.81 -8.50 -28.45
N ALA A 286 -6.94 -9.47 -29.36
CA ALA A 286 -7.70 -9.31 -30.61
C ALA A 286 -9.18 -9.02 -30.36
N TRP A 287 -9.75 -9.59 -29.29
CA TRP A 287 -11.12 -9.33 -28.88
C TRP A 287 -11.31 -7.91 -28.35
N ALA A 288 -10.39 -7.44 -27.50
CA ALA A 288 -10.44 -6.08 -26.94
C ALA A 288 -10.26 -5.02 -28.03
N LEU A 289 -9.29 -5.20 -28.94
CA LEU A 289 -9.06 -4.31 -30.09
C LEU A 289 -10.30 -4.18 -30.98
N ARG A 290 -10.95 -5.31 -31.28
CA ARG A 290 -12.19 -5.30 -32.07
C ARG A 290 -13.30 -4.50 -31.40
N ARG A 291 -13.42 -4.58 -30.07
CA ARG A 291 -14.43 -3.80 -29.33
C ARG A 291 -14.10 -2.32 -29.24
N SER A 292 -12.84 -1.95 -29.02
CA SER A 292 -12.42 -0.53 -28.99
C SER A 292 -12.61 0.19 -30.32
N LEU A 293 -12.67 -0.54 -31.44
CA LEU A 293 -12.95 0.03 -32.76
C LEU A 293 -14.45 0.23 -33.06
N VAL A 294 -15.33 -0.34 -32.23
CA VAL A 294 -16.80 -0.32 -32.44
C VAL A 294 -17.51 0.55 -31.39
N SER A 295 -16.82 0.95 -30.33
CA SER A 295 -17.27 1.88 -29.28
C SER A 295 -16.86 3.32 -29.56
#